data_AF-A0A971HEV7-F1
#
_entry.id   AF-A0A971HEV7-F1
#
_cell.length_a   1.000
_cell.length_b   1.000
_cell.length_c   1.000
_cell.angle_alpha   90.00
_cell.angle_beta   90.00
_cell.angle_gamma   90.00
#
_symmetry.space_group_name_H-M   'P 1'
#
loop_
_entity.id
_entity.type
_entity.pdbx_description
1 polymer ?
#
loop_
_entity_poly.entity_id
_entity_poly.type
_entity_poly.pdbx_seq_one_letter_code
_entity_poly.pdbx_strand_id
1 'polypeptide(L)'
;MKKRVIALILAAALTGLCGCSAFFKKEYLSVSEYTEGTKSDFDGDLADIEDYEGLTKAINAMLTAHKQEGRVVFKNYQGDLQSDLAQACWEVKTKSALGSYAVDYVSHDLNRIVTYYEATIYITYNRSQEELEKIHYVSGRASLVEELSKELESLSRYNVYRISSATITADEILSILERAYTSNPLSCVVEPKASVRLHPESGAHRIVEIDIDYGKTLSQLRGMKQELAEAINSISTDFGRYDSTEYARQAYNALASFCVYDPEGVQRAENGLAPELSSSPYGALVERYADSRGIALAYAALCQKVGIESIVINGSLEKQNHSWNIIKIDDSYYHVDVSADSFWGAGNSFMKSDYQMQGRYWWNIESYPESSDDTQGAAFS
;
A
#
# COMPACT_ATOMS: atom_id res chain seq x y z
N MET A 1 -66.53 -31.40 -33.27
CA MET A 1 -65.61 -31.02 -34.37
C MET A 1 -64.84 -29.71 -34.17
N LYS A 2 -65.18 -28.83 -33.21
CA LYS A 2 -64.45 -27.57 -32.98
C LYS A 2 -63.26 -27.63 -31.99
N LYS A 3 -63.14 -28.67 -31.15
CA LYS A 3 -62.01 -28.81 -30.20
C LYS A 3 -60.78 -29.57 -30.74
N ARG A 4 -60.92 -30.33 -31.84
CA ARG A 4 -59.80 -31.04 -32.48
C ARG A 4 -59.04 -30.20 -33.51
N VAL A 5 -59.64 -29.12 -34.00
CA VAL A 5 -59.00 -28.18 -34.96
C VAL A 5 -58.06 -27.21 -34.23
N ILE A 6 -58.37 -26.83 -32.98
CA ILE A 6 -57.52 -25.92 -32.18
C ILE A 6 -56.23 -26.63 -31.71
N ALA A 7 -56.29 -27.93 -31.40
CA ALA A 7 -55.11 -28.71 -31.01
C ALA A 7 -54.11 -28.92 -32.16
N LEU A 8 -54.60 -29.00 -33.40
CA LEU A 8 -53.74 -29.13 -34.59
C LEU A 8 -53.07 -27.81 -35.00
N ILE A 9 -53.72 -26.66 -34.72
CA ILE A 9 -53.12 -25.33 -34.98
C ILE A 9 -52.06 -24.98 -33.91
N LEU A 10 -52.23 -25.43 -32.65
CA LEU A 10 -51.19 -25.25 -31.63
C LEU A 10 -49.96 -26.17 -31.85
N ALA A 11 -50.15 -27.37 -32.40
CA ALA A 11 -49.04 -28.28 -32.70
C ALA A 11 -48.20 -27.82 -33.91
N ALA A 12 -48.82 -27.16 -34.90
CA ALA A 12 -48.10 -26.59 -36.05
C ALA A 12 -47.37 -25.27 -35.73
N ALA A 13 -47.75 -24.57 -34.67
CA ALA A 13 -47.03 -23.39 -34.17
C ALA A 13 -45.80 -23.74 -33.31
N LEU A 14 -45.70 -24.98 -32.82
CA LEU A 14 -44.58 -25.46 -32.01
C LEU A 14 -43.44 -26.09 -32.83
N THR A 15 -43.65 -26.36 -34.13
CA THR A 15 -42.60 -26.89 -35.04
C THR A 15 -41.93 -25.81 -35.89
N GLY A 16 -42.26 -24.52 -35.67
CA GLY A 16 -41.69 -23.38 -36.38
C GLY A 16 -40.55 -22.65 -35.67
N LEU A 17 -40.07 -23.15 -34.52
CA LEU A 17 -38.97 -22.54 -33.75
C LEU A 17 -37.65 -23.32 -33.79
N CYS A 18 -37.53 -24.34 -34.66
CA CYS A 18 -36.25 -24.95 -35.01
C CYS A 18 -35.63 -24.20 -36.19
N GLY A 19 -34.97 -23.06 -35.93
CA GLY A 19 -34.45 -22.25 -37.03
C GLY A 19 -33.61 -21.04 -36.66
N CYS A 20 -32.73 -21.13 -35.65
CA CYS A 20 -31.61 -20.20 -35.48
C CYS A 20 -30.34 -20.95 -35.03
N SER A 21 -29.88 -21.90 -35.85
CA SER A 21 -28.56 -22.52 -35.72
C SER A 21 -27.65 -22.05 -36.86
N ALA A 22 -27.31 -20.76 -36.88
CA ALA A 22 -26.22 -20.21 -37.68
C ALA A 22 -25.96 -18.77 -37.25
N PHE A 23 -25.05 -18.57 -36.29
CA PHE A 23 -24.22 -17.38 -36.00
C PHE A 23 -23.99 -17.18 -34.50
N PHE A 24 -23.22 -18.08 -33.90
CA PHE A 24 -22.39 -17.71 -32.75
C PHE A 24 -21.06 -18.42 -32.97
N LYS A 25 -20.04 -17.65 -33.38
CA LYS A 25 -18.65 -18.06 -33.16
C LYS A 25 -18.53 -18.20 -31.64
N LYS A 26 -18.57 -19.43 -31.14
CA LYS A 26 -18.12 -19.71 -29.77
C LYS A 26 -16.59 -19.59 -29.81
N GLU A 27 -16.09 -18.37 -29.61
CA GLU A 27 -14.74 -18.20 -29.11
C GLU A 27 -14.73 -18.83 -27.71
N TYR A 28 -14.09 -19.99 -27.60
CA TYR A 28 -13.82 -20.59 -26.31
C TYR A 28 -12.67 -19.78 -25.71
N LEU A 29 -13.00 -18.85 -24.81
CA LEU A 29 -12.01 -18.26 -23.90
C LEU A 29 -11.66 -19.34 -22.87
N SER A 30 -10.63 -20.13 -23.15
CA SER A 30 -10.02 -20.99 -22.14
C SER A 30 -9.13 -20.13 -21.27
N VAL A 31 -9.64 -19.70 -20.12
CA VAL A 31 -8.83 -19.08 -19.06
C VAL A 31 -8.38 -20.21 -18.14
N SER A 32 -7.18 -20.73 -18.36
CA SER A 32 -6.51 -21.53 -17.34
C SER A 32 -5.78 -20.59 -16.38
N GLU A 33 -6.09 -20.68 -15.08
CA GLU A 33 -5.32 -20.01 -14.04
C GLU A 33 -3.91 -20.58 -14.02
N TYR A 34 -2.93 -19.71 -14.25
CA TYR A 34 -1.52 -20.05 -14.23
C TYR A 34 -1.02 -20.27 -12.79
N THR A 35 -0.36 -21.39 -12.56
CA THR A 35 0.44 -21.65 -11.34
C THR A 35 1.92 -21.73 -11.76
N GLU A 36 2.74 -20.85 -11.19
CA GLU A 36 4.17 -20.80 -11.47
C GLU A 36 4.90 -21.82 -10.59
N GLY A 37 5.56 -22.79 -11.23
CA GLY A 37 6.36 -23.83 -10.58
C GLY A 37 7.80 -23.40 -10.30
N THR A 38 8.33 -23.86 -9.18
CA THR A 38 9.74 -23.79 -8.75
C THR A 38 10.71 -24.09 -9.90
N LYS A 39 11.72 -23.22 -10.09
CA LYS A 39 12.88 -23.36 -11.01
C LYS A 39 12.77 -24.52 -12.00
N SER A 40 12.19 -24.25 -13.18
CA SER A 40 12.27 -25.19 -14.30
C SER A 40 13.68 -25.17 -14.91
N ASP A 41 14.25 -26.35 -15.12
CA ASP A 41 15.49 -26.58 -15.88
C ASP A 41 15.25 -26.29 -17.37
N PHE A 42 14.95 -25.03 -17.71
CA PHE A 42 14.66 -24.62 -19.08
C PHE A 42 15.96 -24.21 -19.79
N ASP A 43 16.69 -25.21 -20.30
CA ASP A 43 17.90 -25.01 -21.11
C ASP A 43 17.57 -24.73 -22.58
N GLY A 44 16.91 -23.58 -22.80
CA GLY A 44 17.06 -22.71 -23.99
C GLY A 44 16.75 -23.18 -25.41
N ASP A 45 16.96 -24.44 -25.79
CA ASP A 45 17.22 -24.73 -27.21
C ASP A 45 16.16 -25.55 -27.94
N LEU A 46 15.33 -26.39 -27.31
CA LEU A 46 14.38 -27.24 -28.04
C LEU A 46 13.15 -27.64 -27.20
N ALA A 47 12.35 -26.68 -26.74
CA ALA A 47 11.04 -27.02 -26.19
C ALA A 47 10.08 -27.36 -27.34
N ASP A 48 9.55 -28.58 -27.35
CA ASP A 48 8.44 -28.97 -28.22
C ASP A 48 7.15 -28.34 -27.67
N ILE A 49 6.71 -27.26 -28.31
CA ILE A 49 5.51 -26.52 -27.93
C ILE A 49 4.33 -27.01 -28.76
N GLU A 50 3.35 -27.58 -28.07
CA GLU A 50 2.17 -28.19 -28.70
C GLU A 50 0.91 -27.31 -28.59
N ASP A 51 0.90 -26.32 -27.69
CA ASP A 51 -0.27 -25.47 -27.42
C ASP A 51 0.11 -24.06 -26.90
N TYR A 52 -0.92 -23.22 -26.73
CA TYR A 52 -0.80 -21.84 -26.26
C TYR A 52 -0.22 -21.74 -24.83
N GLU A 53 -0.53 -22.71 -23.97
CA GLU A 53 -0.05 -22.73 -22.58
C GLU A 53 1.46 -23.00 -22.52
N GLY A 54 1.93 -23.98 -23.30
CA GLY A 54 3.35 -24.28 -23.48
C GLY A 54 4.12 -23.08 -24.03
N LEU A 55 3.53 -22.36 -25.00
CA LEU A 55 4.11 -21.14 -25.54
C LEU A 55 4.28 -20.05 -24.48
N THR A 56 3.23 -19.77 -23.74
CA THR A 56 3.24 -18.76 -22.67
C THR A 56 4.24 -19.12 -21.58
N LYS A 57 4.33 -20.41 -21.20
CA LYS A 57 5.33 -20.92 -20.24
C LYS A 57 6.76 -20.73 -20.75
N ALA A 58 7.03 -21.03 -22.01
CA ALA A 58 8.36 -20.87 -22.59
C ALA A 58 8.80 -19.40 -22.58
N ILE A 59 7.92 -18.46 -22.95
CA ILE A 59 8.24 -17.03 -22.93
C ILE A 59 8.45 -16.53 -21.48
N ASN A 60 7.62 -16.95 -20.52
CA ASN A 60 7.81 -16.59 -19.11
C ASN A 60 9.12 -17.17 -18.52
N ALA A 61 9.53 -18.36 -18.96
CA ALA A 61 10.83 -18.92 -18.58
C ALA A 61 11.99 -18.07 -19.13
N MET A 62 11.88 -17.56 -20.36
CA MET A 62 12.86 -16.62 -20.93
C MET A 62 12.92 -15.32 -20.11
N LEU A 63 11.77 -14.76 -19.70
CA LEU A 63 11.72 -13.58 -18.83
C LEU A 63 12.39 -13.81 -17.48
N THR A 64 12.09 -14.94 -16.84
CA THR A 64 12.65 -15.31 -15.54
C THR A 64 14.16 -15.48 -15.61
N ALA A 65 14.67 -16.01 -16.73
CA ALA A 65 16.09 -16.14 -17.01
C ALA A 65 16.72 -14.87 -17.60
N HIS A 66 15.96 -13.77 -17.75
CA HIS A 66 16.38 -12.52 -18.37
C HIS A 66 17.03 -12.70 -19.76
N LYS A 67 16.56 -13.68 -20.55
CA LYS A 67 17.07 -13.96 -21.90
C LYS A 67 16.56 -12.89 -22.87
N GLN A 68 17.47 -12.35 -23.69
CA GLN A 68 17.14 -11.41 -24.77
C GLN A 68 16.68 -12.12 -26.05
N GLU A 69 17.05 -13.39 -26.21
CA GLU A 69 16.70 -14.23 -27.36
C GLU A 69 16.44 -15.66 -26.89
N GLY A 70 15.46 -16.33 -27.50
CA GLY A 70 15.25 -17.76 -27.32
C GLY A 70 14.51 -18.39 -28.49
N ARG A 71 14.84 -19.65 -28.78
CA ARG A 71 14.24 -20.41 -29.88
C ARG A 71 13.20 -21.39 -29.35
N VAL A 72 12.09 -21.51 -30.06
CA VAL A 72 11.00 -22.44 -29.72
C VAL A 72 10.58 -23.23 -30.96
N VAL A 73 10.31 -24.51 -30.77
CA VAL A 73 9.95 -25.43 -31.86
C VAL A 73 8.51 -25.89 -31.65
N PHE A 74 7.72 -25.85 -32.73
CA PHE A 74 6.30 -26.19 -32.70
C PHE A 74 6.05 -27.48 -33.47
N LYS A 75 5.63 -28.53 -32.76
CA LYS A 75 5.24 -29.81 -33.36
C LYS A 75 3.77 -30.07 -33.04
N ASN A 76 2.99 -30.40 -34.07
CA ASN A 76 1.56 -30.69 -33.94
C ASN A 76 0.79 -29.61 -33.15
N TYR A 77 1.15 -28.34 -33.34
CA TYR A 77 0.60 -27.24 -32.58
C TYR A 77 -0.92 -27.15 -32.74
N GLN A 78 -1.63 -27.11 -31.61
CA GLN A 78 -3.08 -27.03 -31.53
C GLN A 78 -3.51 -25.57 -31.48
N GLY A 79 -3.98 -25.04 -32.62
CA GLY A 79 -4.47 -23.66 -32.70
C GLY A 79 -3.96 -22.92 -33.93
N ASP A 80 -4.12 -21.60 -33.92
CA ASP A 80 -3.56 -20.72 -34.94
C ASP A 80 -2.23 -20.19 -34.43
N LEU A 81 -1.15 -20.89 -34.76
CA LEU A 81 0.20 -20.57 -34.28
C LEU A 81 0.60 -19.11 -34.51
N GLN A 82 0.23 -18.51 -35.64
CA GLN A 82 0.66 -17.14 -35.95
C GLN A 82 -0.08 -16.13 -35.06
N SER A 83 -1.39 -16.29 -34.90
CA SER A 83 -2.19 -15.47 -33.99
C SER A 83 -1.78 -15.67 -32.53
N ASP A 84 -1.61 -16.93 -32.14
CA ASP A 84 -1.27 -17.33 -30.78
C ASP A 84 0.11 -16.82 -30.36
N LEU A 85 1.10 -16.85 -31.26
CA LEU A 85 2.44 -16.33 -31.00
C LEU A 85 2.43 -14.82 -30.75
N ALA A 86 1.73 -14.06 -31.61
CA ALA A 86 1.57 -12.63 -31.40
C ALA A 86 0.83 -12.32 -30.08
N GLN A 87 -0.24 -13.07 -29.78
CA GLN A 87 -1.03 -12.90 -28.57
C GLN A 87 -0.25 -13.29 -27.31
N ALA A 88 0.50 -14.38 -27.32
CA ALA A 88 1.32 -14.82 -26.20
C ALA A 88 2.43 -13.81 -25.88
N CYS A 89 3.13 -13.28 -26.90
CA CYS A 89 4.11 -12.22 -26.70
C CYS A 89 3.48 -10.96 -26.06
N TRP A 90 2.31 -10.54 -26.55
CA TRP A 90 1.59 -9.39 -26.00
C TRP A 90 1.10 -9.64 -24.57
N GLU A 91 0.53 -10.82 -24.31
CA GLU A 91 -0.01 -11.23 -23.01
C GLU A 91 1.09 -11.33 -21.96
N VAL A 92 2.20 -11.97 -22.28
CA VAL A 92 3.35 -12.07 -21.38
C VAL A 92 3.92 -10.68 -21.09
N LYS A 93 4.04 -9.81 -22.10
CA LYS A 93 4.50 -8.43 -21.88
C LYS A 93 3.52 -7.59 -21.04
N THR A 94 2.22 -7.81 -21.15
CA THR A 94 1.21 -6.87 -20.61
C THR A 94 0.53 -7.36 -19.34
N LYS A 95 0.30 -8.67 -19.22
CA LYS A 95 -0.44 -9.30 -18.12
C LYS A 95 0.45 -10.03 -17.11
N SER A 96 1.70 -10.36 -17.47
CA SER A 96 2.63 -10.92 -16.48
C SER A 96 3.24 -9.81 -15.63
N ALA A 97 3.51 -10.10 -14.36
CA ALA A 97 4.13 -9.14 -13.44
C ALA A 97 5.51 -8.69 -13.95
N LEU A 98 6.40 -9.64 -14.23
CA LEU A 98 7.74 -9.35 -14.72
C LEU A 98 7.73 -8.71 -16.11
N GLY A 99 6.89 -9.18 -17.03
CA GLY A 99 6.79 -8.62 -18.37
C GLY A 99 6.35 -7.16 -18.35
N SER A 100 5.28 -6.84 -17.62
CA SER A 100 4.74 -5.47 -17.57
C SER A 100 5.63 -4.48 -16.83
N TYR A 101 6.55 -4.98 -15.98
CA TYR A 101 7.52 -4.17 -15.26
C TYR A 101 8.84 -3.97 -16.01
N ALA A 102 9.37 -5.04 -16.62
CA ALA A 102 10.76 -5.10 -17.08
C ALA A 102 10.94 -5.08 -18.60
N VAL A 103 9.88 -5.31 -19.37
CA VAL A 103 9.97 -5.52 -20.82
C VAL A 103 9.43 -4.30 -21.56
N ASP A 104 10.26 -3.78 -22.45
CA ASP A 104 9.90 -2.70 -23.37
C ASP A 104 9.04 -3.27 -24.52
N TYR A 105 9.58 -4.23 -25.26
CA TYR A 105 8.86 -4.94 -26.31
C TYR A 105 9.32 -6.40 -26.45
N VAL A 106 8.39 -7.23 -26.95
CA VAL A 106 8.64 -8.61 -27.37
C VAL A 106 8.31 -8.71 -28.85
N SER A 107 9.24 -9.22 -29.64
CA SER A 107 9.03 -9.52 -31.06
C SER A 107 9.37 -10.97 -31.36
N HIS A 108 8.98 -11.44 -32.54
CA HIS A 108 9.25 -12.81 -32.97
C HIS A 108 9.49 -12.88 -34.48
N ASP A 109 10.24 -13.89 -34.90
CA ASP A 109 10.36 -14.31 -36.28
C ASP A 109 9.94 -15.77 -36.40
N LEU A 110 8.95 -16.07 -37.26
CA LEU A 110 8.37 -17.40 -37.41
C LEU A 110 8.82 -18.00 -38.75
N ASN A 111 9.55 -19.09 -38.67
CA ASN A 111 10.11 -19.81 -39.80
C ASN A 111 9.49 -21.19 -39.94
N ARG A 112 9.13 -21.57 -41.17
CA ARG A 112 8.67 -22.93 -41.47
C ARG A 112 9.83 -23.78 -41.93
N ILE A 113 10.11 -24.85 -41.18
CA ILE A 113 10.99 -25.93 -41.60
C ILE A 113 10.10 -27.06 -42.14
N VAL A 114 10.59 -27.85 -43.10
CA VAL A 114 9.81 -28.80 -43.92
C VAL A 114 8.67 -29.51 -43.15
N THR A 115 8.96 -29.99 -41.93
CA THR A 115 8.03 -30.77 -41.10
C THR A 115 7.51 -30.07 -39.85
N TYR A 116 7.99 -28.86 -39.51
CA TYR A 116 7.62 -28.16 -38.26
C TYR A 116 7.83 -26.65 -38.37
N TYR A 117 7.29 -25.89 -37.42
CA TYR A 117 7.56 -24.46 -37.32
C TYR A 117 8.56 -24.18 -36.21
N GLU A 118 9.37 -23.16 -36.39
CA GLU A 118 10.30 -22.64 -35.40
C GLU A 118 10.10 -21.14 -35.29
N ALA A 119 10.06 -20.61 -34.06
CA ALA A 119 10.14 -19.17 -33.85
C ALA A 119 11.35 -18.78 -33.02
N THR A 120 11.98 -17.68 -33.40
CA THR A 120 12.93 -16.96 -32.54
C THR A 120 12.18 -15.83 -31.87
N ILE A 121 12.24 -15.78 -30.55
CA ILE A 121 11.60 -14.76 -29.72
C ILE A 121 12.68 -13.80 -29.24
N TYR A 122 12.47 -12.52 -29.46
CA TYR A 122 13.37 -11.45 -29.03
C TYR A 122 12.68 -10.63 -27.95
N ILE A 123 13.38 -10.41 -26.83
CA ILE A 123 12.88 -9.65 -25.69
C ILE A 123 13.83 -8.48 -25.45
N THR A 124 13.30 -7.27 -25.53
CA THR A 124 14.04 -6.07 -25.13
C THR A 124 13.58 -5.62 -23.76
N TYR A 125 14.52 -5.57 -22.82
CA TYR A 125 14.28 -5.14 -21.45
C TYR A 125 14.60 -3.66 -21.28
N ASN A 126 13.83 -2.97 -20.43
CA ASN A 126 14.14 -1.63 -19.94
C ASN A 126 14.67 -1.65 -18.49
N ARG A 127 14.83 -2.85 -17.90
CA ARG A 127 15.45 -3.12 -16.61
C ARG A 127 16.58 -4.13 -16.77
N SER A 128 17.61 -4.00 -15.96
CA SER A 128 18.74 -4.94 -15.91
C SER A 128 18.40 -6.20 -15.09
N GLN A 129 19.13 -7.29 -15.31
CA GLN A 129 19.02 -8.49 -14.50
C GLN A 129 19.26 -8.20 -13.01
N GLU A 130 20.24 -7.35 -12.68
CA GLU A 130 20.55 -6.96 -11.29
C GLU A 130 19.37 -6.24 -10.61
N GLU A 131 18.60 -5.43 -11.34
CA GLU A 131 17.37 -4.82 -10.81
C GLU A 131 16.29 -5.88 -10.53
N LEU A 132 16.15 -6.87 -11.40
CA LEU A 132 15.16 -7.94 -11.22
C LEU A 132 15.50 -8.86 -10.04
N GLU A 133 16.78 -9.16 -9.83
CA GLU A 133 17.26 -9.96 -8.71
C GLU A 133 17.08 -9.27 -7.35
N LYS A 134 16.96 -7.94 -7.33
CA LYS A 134 16.66 -7.13 -6.14
C LYS A 134 15.16 -7.05 -5.81
N ILE A 135 14.28 -7.57 -6.67
CA ILE A 135 12.84 -7.54 -6.40
C ILE A 135 12.55 -8.46 -5.19
N HIS A 136 12.04 -7.86 -4.12
CA HIS A 136 11.74 -8.59 -2.90
C HIS A 136 10.37 -9.27 -2.97
N TYR A 137 10.31 -10.57 -2.73
CA TYR A 137 9.04 -11.29 -2.70
C TYR A 137 8.35 -11.12 -1.34
N VAL A 138 7.08 -10.70 -1.35
CA VAL A 138 6.23 -10.62 -0.16
C VAL A 138 5.05 -11.58 -0.30
N SER A 139 4.86 -12.40 0.74
CA SER A 139 3.85 -13.47 0.74
C SER A 139 2.40 -12.96 0.79
N GLY A 140 2.20 -11.69 1.19
CA GLY A 140 0.90 -11.06 1.29
C GLY A 140 0.97 -9.71 2.00
N ARG A 141 -0.19 -9.19 2.40
CA ARG A 141 -0.36 -7.86 3.00
C ARG A 141 0.44 -7.67 4.30
N ALA A 142 0.41 -8.66 5.20
CA ALA A 142 1.12 -8.57 6.47
C ALA A 142 2.64 -8.40 6.28
N SER A 143 3.25 -9.23 5.42
CA SER A 143 4.67 -9.08 5.08
C SER A 143 4.97 -7.74 4.42
N LEU A 144 4.07 -7.22 3.58
CA LEU A 144 4.25 -5.90 2.98
C LEU A 144 4.25 -4.79 4.04
N VAL A 145 3.36 -4.84 5.04
CA VAL A 145 3.35 -3.88 6.16
C VAL A 145 4.69 -3.89 6.91
N GLU A 146 5.23 -5.07 7.19
CA GLU A 146 6.53 -5.22 7.88
C GLU A 146 7.69 -4.64 7.04
N GLU A 147 7.74 -4.96 5.75
CA GLU A 147 8.79 -4.43 4.86
C GLU A 147 8.70 -2.91 4.72
N LEU A 148 7.51 -2.36 4.49
CA LEU A 148 7.34 -0.90 4.37
C LEU A 148 7.72 -0.16 5.65
N SER A 149 7.47 -0.76 6.81
CA SER A 149 7.91 -0.20 8.09
C SER A 149 9.44 -0.13 8.19
N LYS A 150 10.15 -1.18 7.76
CA LYS A 150 11.62 -1.20 7.69
C LYS A 150 12.17 -0.17 6.70
N GLU A 151 11.50 0.02 5.56
CA GLU A 151 11.94 1.00 4.57
C GLU A 151 11.82 2.45 5.06
N LEU A 152 10.79 2.76 5.84
CA LEU A 152 10.67 4.06 6.48
C LEU A 152 11.75 4.28 7.55
N GLU A 153 12.10 3.24 8.31
CA GLU A 153 13.20 3.30 9.29
C GLU A 153 14.57 3.48 8.65
N SER A 154 14.80 2.82 7.51
CA SER A 154 16.04 2.90 6.73
C SER A 154 16.13 4.17 5.87
N LEU A 155 15.01 4.90 5.73
CA LEU A 155 14.84 6.06 4.85
C LEU A 155 15.07 5.71 3.37
N SER A 156 14.67 4.50 2.96
CA SER A 156 14.73 4.07 1.57
C SER A 156 13.77 4.90 0.71
N ARG A 157 14.16 5.13 -0.55
CA ARG A 157 13.46 5.98 -1.51
C ARG A 157 12.83 5.22 -2.67
N TYR A 158 13.31 4.02 -2.95
CA TYR A 158 12.87 3.26 -4.11
C TYR A 158 12.86 1.79 -3.74
N ASN A 159 11.68 1.21 -3.71
CA ASN A 159 11.46 -0.17 -3.29
C ASN A 159 10.57 -0.88 -4.31
N VAL A 160 10.92 -2.14 -4.60
CA VAL A 160 10.19 -2.95 -5.58
C VAL A 160 9.87 -4.30 -4.96
N TYR A 161 8.58 -4.61 -4.86
CA TYR A 161 8.10 -5.85 -4.27
C TYR A 161 7.32 -6.68 -5.28
N ARG A 162 7.47 -8.00 -5.23
CA ARG A 162 6.58 -8.93 -5.91
C ARG A 162 5.58 -9.49 -4.90
N ILE A 163 4.28 -9.30 -5.15
CA ILE A 163 3.19 -9.76 -4.29
C ILE A 163 2.22 -10.67 -5.04
N SER A 164 1.69 -11.67 -4.34
CA SER A 164 0.59 -12.51 -4.82
C SER A 164 -0.73 -12.02 -4.21
N SER A 165 -1.34 -11.03 -4.84
CA SER A 165 -2.63 -10.47 -4.44
C SER A 165 -3.32 -9.85 -5.64
N ALA A 166 -4.51 -10.35 -5.97
CA ALA A 166 -5.34 -9.80 -7.04
C ALA A 166 -6.08 -8.51 -6.65
N THR A 167 -6.18 -8.21 -5.35
CA THR A 167 -7.04 -7.12 -4.84
C THR A 167 -6.30 -5.94 -4.24
N ILE A 168 -4.99 -6.05 -3.97
CA ILE A 168 -4.20 -4.90 -3.47
C ILE A 168 -4.29 -3.69 -4.42
N THR A 169 -4.38 -2.48 -3.88
CA THR A 169 -4.45 -1.25 -4.67
C THR A 169 -3.32 -0.30 -4.28
N ALA A 170 -3.03 0.68 -5.13
CA ALA A 170 -2.06 1.73 -4.82
C ALA A 170 -2.50 2.51 -3.56
N ASP A 171 -3.78 2.86 -3.45
CA ASP A 171 -4.35 3.58 -2.30
C ASP A 171 -4.23 2.79 -0.99
N GLU A 172 -4.40 1.46 -1.05
CA GLU A 172 -4.19 0.58 0.11
C GLU A 172 -2.73 0.65 0.59
N ILE A 173 -1.77 0.62 -0.34
CA ILE A 173 -0.33 0.68 -0.02
C ILE A 173 0.05 2.05 0.54
N LEU A 174 -0.48 3.13 -0.04
CA LEU A 174 -0.29 4.49 0.49
C LEU A 174 -0.85 4.61 1.91
N SER A 175 -2.03 4.02 2.17
CA SER A 175 -2.62 3.98 3.51
C SER A 175 -1.79 3.16 4.50
N ILE A 176 -1.15 2.08 4.04
CA ILE A 176 -0.21 1.29 4.86
C ILE A 176 1.03 2.12 5.21
N LEU A 177 1.60 2.86 4.25
CA LEU A 177 2.74 3.76 4.49
C LEU A 177 2.40 4.87 5.48
N GLU A 178 1.23 5.50 5.31
CA GLU A 178 0.75 6.53 6.24
C GLU A 178 0.63 5.96 7.66
N ARG A 179 0.00 4.79 7.81
CA ARG A 179 -0.12 4.11 9.11
C ARG A 179 1.23 3.73 9.71
N ALA A 180 2.16 3.22 8.89
CA ALA A 180 3.49 2.86 9.36
C ALA A 180 4.22 4.10 9.89
N TYR A 181 4.13 5.23 9.18
CA TYR A 181 4.67 6.52 9.61
C TYR A 181 4.03 7.01 10.93
N THR A 182 2.69 7.01 11.04
CA THR A 182 2.01 7.50 12.25
C THR A 182 2.18 6.59 13.47
N SER A 183 2.37 5.28 13.26
CA SER A 183 2.60 4.30 14.33
C SER A 183 4.01 4.36 14.94
N ASN A 184 4.99 4.87 14.19
CA ASN A 184 6.36 5.04 14.66
C ASN A 184 6.92 6.40 14.22
N PRO A 185 6.47 7.52 14.82
CA PRO A 185 6.92 8.86 14.41
C PRO A 185 8.42 9.11 14.64
N LEU A 186 9.10 8.24 15.40
CA LEU A 186 10.55 8.25 15.58
C LEU A 186 11.32 7.67 14.38
N SER A 187 10.65 6.82 13.58
CA SER A 187 11.28 6.15 12.43
C SER A 187 11.65 7.14 11.34
N CYS A 188 10.75 8.09 11.06
CA CYS A 188 10.86 9.08 10.02
C CYS A 188 10.45 10.46 10.53
N VAL A 189 11.28 11.46 10.30
CA VAL A 189 11.12 12.81 10.88
C VAL A 189 10.24 13.71 10.03
N VAL A 190 10.14 13.38 8.74
CA VAL A 190 9.40 14.13 7.74
C VAL A 190 8.39 13.20 7.14
N GLU A 191 7.16 13.68 6.94
CA GLU A 191 6.11 12.88 6.31
C GLU A 191 6.55 12.41 4.91
N PRO A 192 6.56 11.09 4.65
CA PRO A 192 6.97 10.56 3.36
C PRO A 192 5.91 10.85 2.29
N LYS A 193 6.32 11.47 1.17
CA LYS A 193 5.46 11.59 -0.01
C LYS A 193 5.73 10.42 -0.93
N ALA A 194 4.83 9.45 -0.95
CA ALA A 194 4.99 8.25 -1.73
C ALA A 194 4.16 8.26 -3.03
N SER A 195 4.67 7.60 -4.06
CA SER A 195 3.90 7.22 -5.24
C SER A 195 4.05 5.72 -5.48
N VAL A 196 2.96 5.07 -5.87
CA VAL A 196 2.89 3.61 -6.03
C VAL A 196 2.45 3.29 -7.45
N ARG A 197 3.17 2.39 -8.12
CA ARG A 197 2.82 1.83 -9.43
C ARG A 197 2.71 0.31 -9.35
N LEU A 198 1.70 -0.23 -10.03
CA LEU A 198 1.40 -1.66 -10.04
C LEU A 198 1.60 -2.23 -11.45
N HIS A 199 2.30 -3.35 -11.54
CA HIS A 199 2.67 -4.01 -12.79
C HIS A 199 2.31 -5.51 -12.73
N PRO A 200 1.32 -5.98 -13.48
CA PRO A 200 0.30 -5.21 -14.21
C PRO A 200 -0.68 -4.53 -13.24
N GLU A 201 -1.57 -3.68 -13.78
CA GLU A 201 -2.63 -3.04 -12.99
C GLU A 201 -3.58 -4.06 -12.34
N SER A 202 -3.80 -5.20 -13.00
CA SER A 202 -4.66 -6.29 -12.52
C SER A 202 -4.04 -7.66 -12.80
N GLY A 203 -4.28 -8.62 -11.90
CA GLY A 203 -3.74 -9.97 -12.01
C GLY A 203 -3.38 -10.55 -10.64
N ALA A 204 -3.28 -11.88 -10.56
CA ALA A 204 -2.99 -12.57 -9.30
C ALA A 204 -1.61 -12.25 -8.72
N HIS A 205 -0.63 -12.00 -9.59
CA HIS A 205 0.72 -11.59 -9.22
C HIS A 205 1.00 -10.20 -9.75
N ARG A 206 1.59 -9.35 -8.91
CA ARG A 206 1.93 -7.98 -9.26
C ARG A 206 3.29 -7.59 -8.72
N ILE A 207 3.97 -6.74 -9.47
CA ILE A 207 5.11 -5.96 -9.00
C ILE A 207 4.58 -4.61 -8.53
N VAL A 208 5.00 -4.23 -7.33
CA VAL A 208 4.69 -2.96 -6.67
C VAL A 208 5.97 -2.14 -6.69
N GLU A 209 5.97 -1.04 -7.41
CA GLU A 209 7.06 -0.07 -7.44
C GLU A 209 6.66 1.13 -6.56
N ILE A 210 7.50 1.47 -5.59
CA ILE A 210 7.22 2.50 -4.60
C ILE A 210 8.37 3.51 -4.61
N ASP A 211 8.07 4.74 -4.99
CA ASP A 211 8.96 5.88 -4.85
C ASP A 211 8.56 6.68 -3.62
N ILE A 212 9.51 6.99 -2.74
CA ILE A 212 9.32 7.79 -1.54
C ILE A 212 10.21 9.03 -1.60
N ASP A 213 9.58 10.20 -1.57
CA ASP A 213 10.25 11.47 -1.44
C ASP A 213 10.05 12.08 -0.05
N TYR A 214 11.18 12.25 0.65
CA TYR A 214 11.25 12.93 1.94
C TYR A 214 11.58 14.43 1.83
N GLY A 215 11.83 14.95 0.62
CA GLY A 215 12.15 16.36 0.38
C GLY A 215 13.50 16.85 0.96
N LYS A 216 14.30 15.96 1.57
CA LYS A 216 15.59 16.30 2.21
C LYS A 216 16.64 15.22 1.94
N THR A 217 17.93 15.55 1.95
CA THR A 217 18.99 14.56 1.74
C THR A 217 19.07 13.55 2.88
N LEU A 218 19.65 12.36 2.63
CA LEU A 218 19.82 11.33 3.67
C LEU A 218 20.62 11.83 4.88
N SER A 219 21.63 12.68 4.65
CA SER A 219 22.42 13.29 5.73
C SER A 219 21.56 14.20 6.61
N GLN A 220 20.73 15.06 5.99
CA GLN A 220 19.80 15.93 6.70
C GLN A 220 18.78 15.12 7.50
N LEU A 221 18.16 14.10 6.90
CA LEU A 221 17.18 13.26 7.59
C LEU A 221 17.78 12.55 8.81
N ARG A 222 19.02 12.06 8.69
CA ARG A 222 19.74 11.44 9.82
C ARG A 222 20.04 12.45 10.93
N GLY A 223 20.48 13.65 10.58
CA GLY A 223 20.70 14.74 11.54
C GLY A 223 19.41 15.11 12.26
N MET A 224 18.33 15.35 11.51
CA MET A 224 17.02 15.67 12.08
C MET A 224 16.48 14.54 12.98
N LYS A 225 16.75 13.27 12.65
CA LYS A 225 16.34 12.11 13.46
C LYS A 225 17.08 12.08 14.79
N GLN A 226 18.36 12.42 14.77
CA GLN A 226 19.16 12.56 15.98
C GLN A 226 18.66 13.73 16.83
N GLU A 227 18.45 14.91 16.25
CA GLU A 227 17.93 16.09 16.97
C GLU A 227 16.55 15.82 17.61
N LEU A 228 15.65 15.15 16.89
CA LEU A 228 14.35 14.75 17.42
C LEU A 228 14.49 13.79 18.62
N ALA A 229 15.37 12.79 18.52
CA ALA A 229 15.62 11.85 19.61
C ALA A 229 16.23 12.56 20.84
N GLU A 230 17.14 13.51 20.63
CA GLU A 230 17.72 14.35 21.68
C GLU A 230 16.68 15.24 22.35
N ALA A 231 15.79 15.87 21.56
CA ALA A 231 14.68 16.68 22.09
C ALA A 231 13.75 15.83 22.98
N ILE A 232 13.35 14.64 22.52
CA ILE A 232 12.52 13.70 23.28
C ILE A 232 13.21 13.27 24.58
N ASN A 233 14.50 12.95 24.53
CA ASN A 233 15.28 12.61 25.72
C ASN A 233 15.34 13.78 26.71
N SER A 234 15.60 14.99 26.23
CA SER A 234 15.67 16.19 27.06
C SER A 234 14.34 16.47 27.76
N ILE A 235 13.24 16.50 27.00
CA ILE A 235 11.89 16.78 27.52
C ILE A 235 11.47 15.73 28.56
N SER A 236 11.72 14.45 28.29
CA SER A 236 11.31 13.35 29.18
C SER A 236 12.23 13.13 30.39
N THR A 237 13.41 13.76 30.45
CA THR A 237 14.33 13.61 31.58
C THR A 237 13.69 14.09 32.89
N ASP A 238 12.91 15.16 32.82
CA ASP A 238 12.26 15.78 33.98
C ASP A 238 10.96 15.05 34.38
N PHE A 239 10.53 14.05 33.62
CA PHE A 239 9.31 13.30 33.91
C PHE A 239 9.53 12.24 35.00
N GLY A 240 10.74 12.01 35.51
CA GLY A 240 10.95 11.04 36.60
C GLY A 240 10.51 9.60 36.28
N ARG A 241 10.36 8.75 37.32
CA ARG A 241 9.83 7.39 37.21
C ARG A 241 8.38 7.36 37.68
N TYR A 242 7.47 7.93 36.89
CA TYR A 242 6.04 7.84 37.19
C TYR A 242 5.37 6.64 36.53
N ASP A 243 4.13 6.38 36.94
CA ASP A 243 3.24 5.47 36.22
C ASP A 243 2.86 6.04 34.84
N SER A 244 2.21 5.20 34.02
CA SER A 244 1.84 5.55 32.64
C SER A 244 0.94 6.78 32.56
N THR A 245 0.00 6.93 33.49
CA THR A 245 -0.96 8.03 33.52
C THR A 245 -0.27 9.37 33.78
N GLU A 246 0.59 9.41 34.79
CA GLU A 246 1.34 10.60 35.15
C GLU A 246 2.36 10.95 34.07
N TYR A 247 3.06 9.96 33.50
CA TYR A 247 3.95 10.20 32.36
C TYR A 247 3.18 10.79 31.18
N ALA A 248 2.02 10.24 30.82
CA ALA A 248 1.16 10.76 29.75
C ALA A 248 0.72 12.21 30.02
N ARG A 249 0.43 12.56 31.28
CA ARG A 249 0.07 13.91 31.69
C ARG A 249 1.26 14.87 31.64
N GLN A 250 2.45 14.44 32.06
CA GLN A 250 3.66 15.24 31.98
C GLN A 250 4.07 15.51 30.54
N ALA A 251 3.96 14.50 29.67
CA ALA A 251 4.15 14.66 28.23
C ALA A 251 3.16 15.68 27.63
N TYR A 252 1.89 15.61 28.04
CA TYR A 252 0.84 16.55 27.63
C TYR A 252 1.21 17.98 28.06
N ASN A 253 1.49 18.17 29.35
CA ASN A 253 1.78 19.49 29.93
C ASN A 253 3.04 20.10 29.33
N ALA A 254 4.09 19.30 29.15
CA ALA A 254 5.32 19.75 28.53
C ALA A 254 5.04 20.27 27.11
N LEU A 255 4.42 19.45 26.27
CA LEU A 255 4.15 19.80 24.88
C LEU A 255 3.23 21.03 24.76
N ALA A 256 2.15 21.09 25.55
CA ALA A 256 1.26 22.25 25.61
C ALA A 256 1.98 23.55 26.07
N SER A 257 3.01 23.43 26.91
CA SER A 257 3.71 24.59 27.46
C SER A 257 4.71 25.24 26.50
N PHE A 258 5.38 24.46 25.63
CA PHE A 258 6.45 24.98 24.77
C PHE A 258 6.10 24.98 23.28
N CYS A 259 5.19 24.11 22.82
CA CYS A 259 4.83 24.03 21.40
C CYS A 259 3.63 24.95 21.13
N VAL A 260 3.81 25.86 20.19
CA VAL A 260 2.76 26.74 19.72
C VAL A 260 1.89 25.97 18.71
N TYR A 261 0.59 25.90 18.98
CA TYR A 261 -0.39 25.43 18.00
C TYR A 261 -0.57 26.48 16.90
N ASP A 262 -0.16 26.14 15.69
CA ASP A 262 -0.13 27.04 14.53
C ASP A 262 -0.78 26.36 13.31
N PRO A 263 -2.11 26.18 13.31
CA PRO A 263 -2.81 25.40 12.29
C PRO A 263 -2.65 25.95 10.87
N GLU A 264 -2.47 27.26 10.73
CA GLU A 264 -2.30 27.94 9.44
C GLU A 264 -0.82 28.16 9.07
N GLY A 265 0.12 27.78 9.95
CA GLY A 265 1.56 27.96 9.73
C GLY A 265 2.04 29.41 9.69
N VAL A 266 1.25 30.36 10.23
CA VAL A 266 1.55 31.80 10.16
C VAL A 266 2.76 32.14 11.04
N GLN A 267 2.74 31.70 12.30
CA GLN A 267 3.82 31.99 13.24
C GLN A 267 5.10 31.26 12.85
N ARG A 268 4.98 30.03 12.35
CA ARG A 268 6.07 29.26 11.78
C ARG A 268 6.75 30.02 10.63
N ALA A 269 5.97 30.57 9.70
CA ALA A 269 6.48 31.36 8.58
C ALA A 269 7.16 32.66 9.05
N GLU A 270 6.60 33.36 10.04
CA GLU A 270 7.20 34.56 10.65
C GLU A 270 8.57 34.28 11.27
N ASN A 271 8.79 33.05 11.76
CA ASN A 271 10.06 32.59 12.29
C ASN A 271 11.01 31.99 11.23
N GLY A 272 10.65 32.06 9.93
CA GLY A 272 11.48 31.57 8.83
C GLY A 272 11.60 30.04 8.77
N LEU A 273 10.67 29.31 9.40
CA LEU A 273 10.66 27.86 9.45
C LEU A 273 9.94 27.26 8.22
N ALA A 274 10.40 26.10 7.77
CA ALA A 274 9.93 25.50 6.51
C ALA A 274 8.49 24.95 6.65
N PRO A 275 7.53 25.30 5.78
CA PRO A 275 6.11 24.97 5.99
C PRO A 275 5.84 23.46 6.04
N GLU A 276 6.65 22.64 5.35
CA GLU A 276 6.42 21.20 5.23
C GLU A 276 6.63 20.39 6.52
N LEU A 277 7.18 20.99 7.58
CA LEU A 277 7.36 20.30 8.87
C LEU A 277 6.25 20.63 9.88
N SER A 278 5.26 21.45 9.53
CA SER A 278 4.14 21.81 10.42
C SER A 278 3.42 20.57 10.96
N SER A 279 3.19 19.58 10.09
CA SER A 279 2.49 18.33 10.39
C SER A 279 3.43 17.20 10.85
N SER A 280 4.60 17.53 11.41
CA SER A 280 5.62 16.55 11.81
C SER A 280 5.95 16.62 13.31
N PRO A 281 6.41 15.53 13.93
CA PRO A 281 6.88 15.56 15.32
C PRO A 281 8.09 16.50 15.49
N TYR A 282 8.87 16.72 14.44
CA TYR A 282 9.99 17.67 14.45
C TYR A 282 9.53 19.12 14.58
N GLY A 283 8.49 19.50 13.84
CA GLY A 283 7.85 20.80 13.93
C GLY A 283 7.43 21.12 15.36
N ALA A 284 6.85 20.14 16.05
CA ALA A 284 6.38 20.29 17.41
C ALA A 284 7.49 20.23 18.47
N LEU A 285 8.39 19.23 18.44
CA LEU A 285 9.36 18.96 19.51
C LEU A 285 10.66 19.76 19.37
N VAL A 286 11.09 20.07 18.15
CA VAL A 286 12.36 20.75 17.88
C VAL A 286 12.11 22.21 17.55
N GLU A 287 11.26 22.47 16.56
CA GLU A 287 11.00 23.84 16.09
C GLU A 287 9.95 24.58 16.92
N ARG A 288 9.13 23.85 17.69
CA ARG A 288 8.10 24.37 18.62
C ARG A 288 6.90 25.06 17.96
N TYR A 289 6.66 24.81 16.68
CA TYR A 289 5.51 25.29 15.93
C TYR A 289 4.96 24.17 15.04
N ALA A 290 3.72 23.77 15.31
CA ALA A 290 3.07 22.69 14.58
C ALA A 290 1.55 22.84 14.54
N ASP A 291 0.96 22.21 13.54
CA ASP A 291 -0.49 21.98 13.50
C ASP A 291 -0.90 20.82 14.43
N SER A 292 -2.18 20.44 14.38
CA SER A 292 -2.72 19.42 15.28
C SER A 292 -2.14 18.04 14.99
N ARG A 293 -1.78 17.77 13.74
CA ARG A 293 -1.14 16.52 13.33
C ARG A 293 0.30 16.43 13.82
N GLY A 294 1.08 17.50 13.68
CA GLY A 294 2.45 17.55 14.20
C GLY A 294 2.50 17.40 15.72
N ILE A 295 1.57 18.06 16.43
CA ILE A 295 1.42 17.93 17.89
C ILE A 295 1.00 16.49 18.28
N ALA A 296 0.04 15.88 17.58
CA ALA A 296 -0.39 14.51 17.87
C ALA A 296 0.72 13.47 17.64
N LEU A 297 1.53 13.65 16.58
CA LEU A 297 2.70 12.80 16.32
C LEU A 297 3.80 12.97 17.37
N ALA A 298 4.04 14.20 17.82
CA ALA A 298 4.97 14.48 18.91
C ALA A 298 4.54 13.84 20.23
N TYR A 299 3.26 13.92 20.57
CA TYR A 299 2.71 13.28 21.76
C TYR A 299 2.84 11.75 21.68
N ALA A 300 2.55 11.16 20.51
CA ALA A 300 2.76 9.73 20.27
C ALA A 300 4.24 9.33 20.43
N ALA A 301 5.18 10.13 19.92
CA ALA A 301 6.62 9.87 20.07
C ALA A 301 7.07 9.90 21.55
N LEU A 302 6.53 10.82 22.35
CA LEU A 302 6.80 10.89 23.79
C LEU A 302 6.25 9.66 24.53
N CYS A 303 5.02 9.22 24.20
CA CYS A 303 4.38 8.04 24.77
C CYS A 303 5.13 6.73 24.41
N GLN A 304 5.55 6.61 23.15
CA GLN A 304 6.27 5.44 22.63
C GLN A 304 7.56 5.17 23.44
N LYS A 305 8.22 6.22 23.94
CA LYS A 305 9.45 6.11 24.74
C LYS A 305 9.31 5.19 25.96
N VAL A 306 8.13 5.16 26.58
CA VAL A 306 7.84 4.35 27.78
C VAL A 306 6.88 3.19 27.49
N GLY A 307 6.55 2.94 26.21
CA GLY A 307 5.67 1.86 25.81
C GLY A 307 4.18 2.13 26.02
N ILE A 308 3.77 3.40 26.18
CA ILE A 308 2.35 3.78 26.15
C ILE A 308 1.90 3.74 24.70
N GLU A 309 0.93 2.88 24.39
CA GLU A 309 0.30 2.83 23.08
C GLU A 309 -0.43 4.14 22.83
N SER A 310 -0.12 4.80 21.71
CA SER A 310 -0.71 6.07 21.30
C SER A 310 -1.02 6.04 19.82
N ILE A 311 -2.31 6.07 19.48
CA ILE A 311 -2.84 6.03 18.13
C ILE A 311 -3.18 7.44 17.70
N VAL A 312 -2.58 7.93 16.62
CA VAL A 312 -2.98 9.21 16.00
C VAL A 312 -4.29 9.01 15.24
N ILE A 313 -5.28 9.84 15.54
CA ILE A 313 -6.56 9.88 14.85
C ILE A 313 -6.54 11.02 13.84
N ASN A 314 -6.95 10.71 12.62
CA ASN A 314 -7.36 11.71 11.64
C ASN A 314 -8.90 11.81 11.66
N GLY A 315 -9.42 12.99 12.00
CA GLY A 315 -10.86 13.24 12.09
C GLY A 315 -11.19 14.70 11.82
N SER A 316 -12.22 15.20 12.49
CA SER A 316 -12.55 16.62 12.45
C SER A 316 -12.92 17.17 13.82
N LEU A 317 -12.53 18.43 14.06
CA LEU A 317 -12.93 19.25 15.19
C LEU A 317 -13.71 20.44 14.65
N GLU A 318 -14.95 20.63 15.11
CA GLU A 318 -15.84 21.69 14.63
C GLU A 318 -15.95 21.76 13.09
N LYS A 319 -16.00 20.59 12.43
CA LYS A 319 -16.06 20.41 10.96
C LYS A 319 -14.78 20.77 10.19
N GLN A 320 -13.68 21.06 10.87
CA GLN A 320 -12.37 21.27 10.27
C GLN A 320 -11.51 20.03 10.46
N ASN A 321 -10.66 19.71 9.48
CA ASN A 321 -9.73 18.58 9.61
C ASN A 321 -8.87 18.77 10.85
N HIS A 322 -8.78 17.73 11.68
CA HIS A 322 -8.07 17.81 12.95
C HIS A 322 -7.49 16.45 13.32
N SER A 323 -6.35 16.47 14.00
CA SER A 323 -5.70 15.25 14.48
C SER A 323 -5.44 15.31 15.98
N TRP A 324 -5.63 14.19 16.66
CA TRP A 324 -5.38 14.04 18.09
C TRP A 324 -5.00 12.58 18.38
N ASN A 325 -4.91 12.17 19.66
CA ASN A 325 -4.50 10.83 20.04
C ASN A 325 -5.60 10.06 20.78
N ILE A 326 -5.62 8.74 20.62
CA ILE A 326 -6.12 7.81 21.65
C ILE A 326 -4.91 7.11 22.27
N ILE A 327 -4.81 7.14 23.59
CA ILE A 327 -3.79 6.41 24.34
C ILE A 327 -4.40 5.23 25.09
N LYS A 328 -3.60 4.18 25.28
CA LYS A 328 -3.95 3.07 26.17
C LYS A 328 -3.25 3.28 27.52
N ILE A 329 -4.04 3.37 28.58
CA ILE A 329 -3.56 3.39 29.96
C ILE A 329 -4.18 2.18 30.66
N ASP A 330 -3.32 1.33 31.21
CA ASP A 330 -3.69 0.01 31.71
C ASP A 330 -4.45 -0.80 30.61
N ASP A 331 -5.73 -1.11 30.83
CA ASP A 331 -6.58 -1.84 29.89
C ASP A 331 -7.68 -0.97 29.24
N SER A 332 -7.60 0.35 29.41
CA SER A 332 -8.61 1.30 28.91
C SER A 332 -7.99 2.31 27.94
N TYR A 333 -8.80 2.73 26.97
CA TYR A 333 -8.42 3.74 25.98
C TYR A 333 -8.98 5.10 26.37
N TYR A 334 -8.24 6.17 26.05
CA TYR A 334 -8.60 7.54 26.35
C TYR A 334 -8.17 8.49 25.23
N HIS A 335 -9.03 9.45 24.88
CA HIS A 335 -8.69 10.54 23.97
C HIS A 335 -7.80 11.57 24.65
N VAL A 336 -6.80 12.07 23.91
CA VAL A 336 -5.92 13.16 24.30
C VAL A 336 -5.72 14.10 23.11
N ASP A 337 -6.04 15.38 23.29
CA ASP A 337 -5.77 16.44 22.31
C ASP A 337 -4.93 17.56 22.95
N VAL A 338 -3.62 17.50 22.77
CA VAL A 338 -2.70 18.53 23.30
C VAL A 338 -2.92 19.88 22.61
N SER A 339 -3.29 19.90 21.32
CA SER A 339 -3.49 21.15 20.58
C SER A 339 -4.69 21.95 21.10
N ALA A 340 -5.68 21.24 21.65
CA ALA A 340 -6.85 21.84 22.26
C ALA A 340 -6.60 22.52 23.63
N ASP A 341 -5.43 22.32 24.24
CA ASP A 341 -5.10 22.92 25.56
C ASP A 341 -5.24 24.44 25.54
N SER A 342 -4.73 25.08 24.48
CA SER A 342 -4.75 26.53 24.31
C SER A 342 -6.16 27.15 24.28
N PHE A 343 -7.19 26.36 24.00
CA PHE A 343 -8.59 26.82 23.94
C PHE A 343 -9.39 26.42 25.18
N TRP A 344 -9.20 25.20 25.67
CA TRP A 344 -10.09 24.58 26.67
C TRP A 344 -9.38 24.02 27.91
N GLY A 345 -8.05 23.98 27.89
CA GLY A 345 -7.19 23.44 28.95
C GLY A 345 -7.32 21.92 29.13
N ALA A 346 -6.32 21.33 29.80
CA ALA A 346 -6.22 19.89 30.08
C ALA A 346 -7.52 19.24 30.60
N GLY A 347 -8.30 19.97 31.41
CA GLY A 347 -9.57 19.48 31.95
C GLY A 347 -10.61 19.12 30.89
N ASN A 348 -10.47 19.56 29.64
CA ASN A 348 -11.40 19.29 28.53
C ASN A 348 -10.77 18.51 27.36
N SER A 349 -9.48 18.24 27.41
CA SER A 349 -8.72 17.68 26.28
C SER A 349 -7.79 16.54 26.66
N PHE A 350 -7.56 16.29 27.96
CA PHE A 350 -6.79 15.14 28.45
C PHE A 350 -7.72 14.07 29.03
N MET A 351 -7.43 12.82 28.70
CA MET A 351 -8.13 11.61 29.12
C MET A 351 -9.65 11.67 28.99
N LYS A 352 -10.14 11.74 27.74
CA LYS A 352 -11.58 11.81 27.42
C LYS A 352 -12.15 10.50 26.90
N SER A 353 -13.39 10.23 27.28
CA SER A 353 -14.19 9.15 26.69
C SER A 353 -14.73 9.54 25.31
N ASP A 354 -15.19 8.56 24.54
CA ASP A 354 -15.91 8.79 23.28
C ASP A 354 -17.10 9.73 23.51
N TYR A 355 -17.87 9.50 24.58
CA TYR A 355 -19.03 10.31 24.94
C TYR A 355 -18.66 11.77 25.22
N GLN A 356 -17.53 12.01 25.91
CA GLN A 356 -17.06 13.38 26.19
C GLN A 356 -16.56 14.11 24.95
N MET A 357 -16.07 13.39 23.94
CA MET A 357 -15.59 13.94 22.68
C MET A 357 -16.74 14.26 21.69
N GLN A 358 -17.89 13.59 21.83
CA GLN A 358 -19.04 13.79 20.96
C GLN A 358 -19.56 15.23 20.95
N GLY A 359 -20.08 15.65 19.80
CA GLY A 359 -20.66 16.97 19.58
C GLY A 359 -19.67 18.03 19.07
N ARG A 360 -18.36 17.83 19.29
CA ARG A 360 -17.30 18.69 18.74
C ARG A 360 -16.27 17.95 17.91
N TYR A 361 -16.01 16.68 18.23
CA TYR A 361 -15.11 15.82 17.47
C TYR A 361 -15.90 14.78 16.68
N TRP A 362 -15.40 14.45 15.50
CA TRP A 362 -15.90 13.36 14.66
C TRP A 362 -14.74 12.53 14.12
N TRP A 363 -14.82 11.21 14.31
CA TRP A 363 -13.88 10.21 13.79
C TRP A 363 -14.65 8.96 13.36
N ASN A 364 -14.00 8.09 12.59
CA ASN A 364 -14.60 6.79 12.26
C ASN A 364 -14.46 5.82 13.43
N ILE A 365 -15.52 5.63 14.22
CA ILE A 365 -15.50 4.78 15.43
C ILE A 365 -15.10 3.33 15.08
N GLU A 366 -15.43 2.82 13.89
CA GLU A 366 -15.05 1.46 13.47
C GLU A 366 -13.54 1.30 13.19
N SER A 367 -12.81 2.41 13.01
CA SER A 367 -11.38 2.41 12.72
C SER A 367 -10.48 2.45 13.96
N TYR A 368 -11.03 2.71 15.16
CA TYR A 368 -10.26 2.98 16.38
C TYR A 368 -10.84 2.24 17.59
N PRO A 369 -10.04 1.96 18.63
CA PRO A 369 -10.55 1.36 19.85
C PRO A 369 -11.51 2.30 20.59
N GLU A 370 -12.51 1.71 21.27
CA GLU A 370 -13.51 2.44 22.04
C GLU A 370 -12.91 3.01 23.34
N SER A 371 -13.12 4.31 23.57
CA SER A 371 -12.78 4.97 24.83
C SER A 371 -14.00 4.99 25.78
N SER A 372 -14.10 3.96 26.62
CA SER A 372 -15.23 3.76 27.52
C SER A 372 -15.25 4.73 28.71
N ASP A 373 -16.44 5.07 29.19
CA ASP A 373 -16.73 6.03 30.26
C ASP A 373 -16.39 5.56 31.70
N ASP A 374 -15.49 4.58 31.86
CA ASP A 374 -15.16 3.92 33.15
C ASP A 374 -14.38 4.81 34.14
N THR A 375 -14.74 6.08 34.21
CA THR A 375 -14.41 7.01 35.30
C THR A 375 -15.26 6.74 36.55
N GLN A 376 -15.26 5.48 37.02
CA GLN A 376 -15.41 5.21 38.45
C GLN A 376 -14.01 5.08 39.06
N GLY A 377 -13.26 6.18 39.18
CA GLY A 377 -11.98 6.13 39.90
C GLY A 377 -11.13 7.39 39.90
N ALA A 378 -11.07 8.13 38.80
CA ALA A 378 -10.27 9.36 38.74
C ALA A 378 -11.12 10.57 39.14
N ALA A 379 -11.46 10.67 40.42
CA ALA A 379 -11.91 11.94 40.99
C ALA A 379 -10.74 12.91 40.95
N PHE A 380 -10.74 13.82 39.98
CA PHE A 380 -9.82 14.95 39.93
C PHE A 380 -10.12 15.88 41.13
N SER A 381 -9.18 15.93 42.09
CA SER A 381 -9.14 16.91 43.18
C SER A 381 -7.87 17.72 43.10
#